data_AF-A0A0C9QA80-F1
#
_entry.id   AF-A0A0C9QA80-F1
#
_cell.length_a   1.000
_cell.length_b   1.000
_cell.length_c   1.000
_cell.angle_alpha   90.00
_cell.angle_beta   90.00
_cell.angle_gamma   90.00
#
_symmetry.space_group_name_H-M   'P 1'
#
loop_
_entity.id
_entity.type
_entity.pdbx_description
1 polymer ?
#
loop_
_entity_poly.entity_id
_entity_poly.type
_entity_poly.pdbx_seq_one_letter_code
_entity_poly.pdbx_strand_id
1 'polypeptide(L)'
;MDQGISLHDHELGDVDCELRLDFRPLVPGGRGETDLMLCLVEVDQKHILKHPLCESFLHLKWLRIRKFFLFSLVFHSIFVTFFTSYIIVTFLYKSYNAMKRVLFWPVLIFTTLLTCKEIFQLAHGIFIYAKRWENWLQWGVIVTTVLVLISPIHEWQYHIAAIDILLVWTELMMVVGRFPMFGLYVQMFTQVAVNFFKFIGAYICLIVGFALGFTVLHNDYKSFGNPLLGLLKTIVMMSGELEFEDVFFDNNLRFPWTPHLMLLAFVVLVTVILTNLMVGLAVSDIQELRRCAGLDRLVRRAELVAHLESMLFSKLLDHAPSKLVKAFRREALLLHPPHHCAIHVRPNDPREKRLPRELIKAVYGLVSQRKNKGKRSREENFSLVLENYNNGEEISGHRFSRLISATSSSDIGRQQLMDLSCELRKFSRNISIKLEKLSERVESTLRDVELRNET
;
A
#
# COMPACT_ATOMS: atom_id res chain seq x y z
N MET A 1 5.37 -19.59 -10.70
CA MET A 1 5.27 -19.40 -9.23
C MET A 1 4.83 -20.69 -8.54
N ASP A 2 3.80 -21.38 -9.02
CA ASP A 2 3.37 -22.65 -8.45
C ASP A 2 4.50 -23.69 -8.30
N GLN A 3 5.34 -23.86 -9.32
CA GLN A 3 6.50 -24.77 -9.30
C GLN A 3 7.54 -24.46 -8.21
N GLY A 4 7.51 -23.26 -7.60
CA GLY A 4 8.36 -22.89 -6.46
C GLY A 4 7.88 -23.47 -5.13
N ILE A 5 6.69 -24.09 -5.08
CA ILE A 5 6.21 -24.81 -3.89
C ILE A 5 6.28 -26.31 -4.19
N SER A 6 7.09 -27.03 -3.42
CA SER A 6 7.31 -28.47 -3.56
C SER A 6 7.14 -29.19 -2.22
N LEU A 7 6.72 -30.45 -2.29
CA LEU A 7 6.73 -31.35 -1.14
C LEU A 7 8.18 -31.83 -0.95
N HIS A 8 8.69 -31.77 0.27
CA HIS A 8 10.00 -32.31 0.63
C HIS A 8 9.80 -33.33 1.73
N ASP A 9 10.11 -34.58 1.42
CA ASP A 9 9.98 -35.75 2.29
C ASP A 9 8.58 -36.02 2.90
N HIS A 10 8.18 -37.29 2.85
CA HIS A 10 6.89 -37.85 3.32
C HIS A 10 5.63 -37.42 2.54
N GLU A 11 4.62 -38.28 2.57
CA GLU A 11 3.36 -38.07 1.84
C GLU A 11 2.46 -37.01 2.49
N LEU A 12 1.61 -36.35 1.69
CA LEU A 12 0.56 -35.47 2.20
C LEU A 12 -0.32 -36.22 3.20
N GLY A 13 -0.26 -35.82 4.48
CA GLY A 13 -0.99 -36.45 5.58
C GLY A 13 -0.10 -36.90 6.74
N ASP A 14 1.23 -37.02 6.51
CA ASP A 14 2.18 -37.38 7.55
C ASP A 14 2.48 -36.22 8.51
N VAL A 15 2.76 -36.52 9.77
CA VAL A 15 3.14 -35.54 10.80
C VAL A 15 4.46 -34.86 10.44
N ASP A 16 5.36 -35.60 9.78
CA ASP A 16 6.69 -35.15 9.35
C ASP A 16 6.73 -34.61 7.91
N CYS A 17 5.57 -34.34 7.29
CA CYS A 17 5.52 -33.72 5.97
C CYS A 17 6.22 -32.35 5.99
N GLU A 18 7.19 -32.12 5.10
CA GLU A 18 7.80 -30.80 4.92
C GLU A 18 7.39 -30.18 3.58
N LEU A 19 7.06 -28.90 3.60
CA LEU A 19 6.81 -28.10 2.42
C LEU A 19 8.04 -27.24 2.15
N ARG A 20 8.65 -27.41 0.98
CA ARG A 20 9.77 -26.60 0.52
C ARG A 20 9.28 -25.46 -0.36
N LEU A 21 9.46 -24.24 0.14
CA LEU A 21 9.20 -22.98 -0.55
C LEU A 21 10.50 -22.49 -1.18
N ASP A 22 10.64 -22.64 -2.50
CA ASP A 22 11.75 -22.11 -3.29
C ASP A 22 11.43 -20.71 -3.83
N PHE A 23 12.21 -19.71 -3.39
CA PHE A 23 12.04 -18.30 -3.76
C PHE A 23 12.88 -17.89 -4.97
N ARG A 24 13.67 -18.78 -5.57
CA ARG A 24 14.46 -18.50 -6.79
C ARG A 24 13.64 -17.89 -7.94
N PRO A 25 12.39 -18.32 -8.21
CA PRO A 25 11.59 -17.71 -9.28
C PRO A 25 11.19 -16.25 -9.02
N LEU A 26 11.28 -15.78 -7.77
CA LEU A 26 10.88 -14.42 -7.36
C LEU A 26 12.06 -13.44 -7.32
N VAL A 27 13.29 -13.94 -7.25
CA VAL A 27 14.51 -13.15 -7.11
C VAL A 27 15.31 -13.23 -8.41
N PRO A 28 15.15 -12.27 -9.35
CA PRO A 28 16.14 -12.12 -10.41
C PRO A 28 17.47 -11.79 -9.73
N GLY A 29 18.59 -12.38 -10.17
CA GLY A 29 19.91 -12.21 -9.55
C GLY A 29 20.52 -10.79 -9.64
N GLY A 30 19.69 -9.74 -9.65
CA GLY A 30 20.04 -8.32 -9.71
C GLY A 30 20.19 -7.65 -8.33
N ARG A 31 20.10 -6.31 -8.30
CA ARG A 31 20.46 -5.45 -7.15
C ARG A 31 19.48 -5.49 -5.97
N GLY A 32 18.25 -5.95 -6.14
CA GLY A 32 17.26 -6.09 -5.05
C GLY A 32 16.42 -7.35 -5.17
N GLU A 33 16.16 -8.04 -4.06
CA GLU A 33 15.32 -9.25 -4.06
C GLU A 33 13.82 -8.92 -4.23
N THR A 34 13.42 -7.65 -4.17
CA THR A 34 12.02 -7.21 -4.32
C THR A 34 11.70 -6.47 -5.63
N ASP A 35 12.66 -6.32 -6.53
CA ASP A 35 12.49 -5.60 -7.80
C ASP A 35 11.35 -6.20 -8.65
N LEU A 36 11.25 -7.54 -8.73
CA LEU A 36 10.16 -8.21 -9.43
C LEU A 36 8.79 -7.89 -8.81
N MET A 37 8.72 -7.75 -7.48
CA MET A 37 7.48 -7.42 -6.79
C MET A 37 7.05 -5.98 -7.06
N LEU A 38 8.01 -5.05 -7.14
CA LEU A 38 7.76 -3.68 -7.55
C LEU A 38 7.26 -3.60 -8.99
N CYS A 39 7.89 -4.31 -9.93
CA CYS A 39 7.41 -4.35 -11.31
C CYS A 39 5.97 -4.89 -11.40
N LEU A 40 5.61 -5.90 -10.60
CA LEU A 40 4.24 -6.42 -10.55
C LEU A 40 3.24 -5.39 -9.98
N VAL A 41 3.68 -4.53 -9.05
CA VAL A 41 2.87 -3.42 -8.52
C VAL A 41 2.73 -2.31 -9.57
N GLU A 42 3.80 -1.97 -10.29
CA GLU A 42 3.83 -0.94 -11.34
C GLU A 42 2.97 -1.32 -12.56
N VAL A 43 2.94 -2.61 -12.92
CA VAL A 43 2.12 -3.15 -14.03
C VAL A 43 0.65 -3.38 -13.62
N ASP A 44 0.25 -2.95 -12.40
CA ASP A 44 -1.08 -3.10 -11.80
C ASP A 44 -1.58 -4.56 -11.69
N GLN A 45 -0.68 -5.54 -11.80
CA GLN A 45 -0.95 -6.97 -11.62
C GLN A 45 -0.90 -7.35 -10.13
N LYS A 46 -1.50 -6.50 -9.28
CA LYS A 46 -1.46 -6.61 -7.82
C LYS A 46 -2.04 -7.93 -7.31
N HIS A 47 -2.99 -8.52 -8.03
CA HIS A 47 -3.62 -9.78 -7.66
C HIS A 47 -2.62 -10.96 -7.58
N ILE A 48 -1.52 -10.92 -8.33
CA ILE A 48 -0.46 -11.94 -8.31
C ILE A 48 0.27 -11.95 -6.96
N LEU A 49 0.32 -10.82 -6.24
CA LEU A 49 0.92 -10.76 -4.91
C LEU A 49 0.15 -11.62 -3.89
N LYS A 50 -1.16 -11.87 -4.11
CA LYS A 50 -1.96 -12.76 -3.24
C LYS A 50 -1.55 -14.24 -3.33
N HIS A 51 -0.68 -14.60 -4.28
CA HIS A 51 -0.16 -15.96 -4.36
C HIS A 51 0.62 -16.28 -3.06
N PRO A 52 0.37 -17.44 -2.42
CA PRO A 52 0.90 -17.71 -1.08
C PRO A 52 2.44 -17.77 -1.02
N LEU A 53 3.12 -18.05 -2.13
CA LEU A 53 4.59 -17.93 -2.23
C LEU A 53 5.06 -16.47 -2.09
N CYS A 54 4.38 -15.51 -2.73
CA CYS A 54 4.68 -14.08 -2.66
C CYS A 54 4.38 -13.53 -1.26
N GLU A 55 3.25 -13.93 -0.68
CA GLU A 55 2.86 -13.51 0.66
C GLU A 55 3.78 -14.11 1.74
N SER A 56 4.23 -15.37 1.57
CA SER A 56 5.27 -16.00 2.42
C SER A 56 6.57 -15.20 2.39
N PHE A 57 7.03 -14.88 1.17
CA PHE A 57 8.27 -14.13 0.97
C PHE A 57 8.21 -12.74 1.61
N LEU A 58 7.14 -11.98 1.35
CA LEU A 58 6.92 -10.66 1.94
C LEU A 58 6.81 -10.71 3.46
N HIS A 59 6.13 -11.71 4.02
CA HIS A 59 6.00 -11.87 5.47
C HIS A 59 7.36 -12.09 6.14
N LEU A 60 8.16 -13.01 5.59
CA LEU A 60 9.48 -13.32 6.12
C LEU A 60 10.44 -12.13 6.00
N LYS A 61 10.40 -11.42 4.87
CA LYS A 61 11.22 -10.22 4.66
C LYS A 61 10.78 -9.07 5.57
N TRP A 62 9.48 -8.90 5.77
CA TRP A 62 8.91 -7.97 6.73
C TRP A 62 9.39 -8.24 8.16
N LEU A 63 9.46 -9.49 8.61
CA LEU A 63 9.94 -9.82 9.97
C LEU A 63 11.37 -9.35 10.23
N ARG A 64 12.26 -9.42 9.21
CA ARG A 64 13.64 -8.90 9.32
C ARG A 64 13.64 -7.37 9.29
N ILE A 65 12.96 -6.78 8.31
CA ILE A 65 12.97 -5.34 8.06
C ILE A 65 12.24 -4.53 9.15
N ARG A 66 11.24 -5.12 9.81
CA ARG A 66 10.48 -4.46 10.89
C ARG A 66 11.37 -3.92 12.01
N LYS A 67 12.54 -4.51 12.27
CA LYS A 67 13.49 -3.99 13.27
C LYS A 67 14.01 -2.60 12.91
N PHE A 68 14.38 -2.37 11.65
CA PHE A 68 14.81 -1.05 11.15
C PHE A 68 13.69 -0.02 11.26
N PHE A 69 12.48 -0.45 10.94
CA PHE A 69 11.31 0.40 11.07
C PHE A 69 11.04 0.80 12.52
N LEU A 70 11.10 -0.15 13.46
CA LEU A 70 10.93 0.12 14.88
C LEU A 70 12.04 1.05 15.41
N PHE A 71 13.29 0.84 14.99
CA PHE A 71 14.40 1.73 15.32
C PHE A 71 14.12 3.16 14.83
N SER A 72 13.65 3.31 13.60
CA SER A 72 13.27 4.61 13.04
C SER A 72 12.14 5.26 13.83
N LEU A 73 11.09 4.51 14.19
CA LEU A 73 9.99 5.01 15.01
C LEU A 73 10.49 5.49 16.39
N VAL A 74 11.29 4.67 17.07
CA VAL A 74 11.87 5.03 18.38
C VAL A 74 12.75 6.28 18.27
N PHE A 75 13.56 6.39 17.22
CA PHE A 75 14.38 7.58 16.95
C PHE A 75 13.54 8.86 16.83
N HIS A 76 12.46 8.84 16.02
CA HIS A 76 11.59 10.01 15.87
C HIS A 76 10.80 10.30 17.16
N SER A 77 10.32 9.28 17.87
CA SER A 77 9.63 9.47 19.16
C SER A 77 10.53 10.12 20.22
N ILE A 78 11.81 9.73 20.28
CA ILE A 78 12.79 10.35 21.18
C ILE A 78 13.02 11.81 20.80
N PHE A 79 13.21 12.10 19.51
CA PHE A 79 13.33 13.48 19.02
C PHE A 79 12.12 14.33 19.40
N VAL A 80 10.89 13.86 19.12
CA VAL A 80 9.64 14.57 19.45
C VAL A 80 9.54 14.87 20.94
N THR A 81 9.96 13.92 21.79
CA THR A 81 9.94 14.08 23.26
C THR A 81 10.92 15.16 23.73
N PHE A 82 12.17 15.11 23.25
CA PHE A 82 13.18 16.12 23.59
C PHE A 82 12.81 17.50 23.03
N PHE A 83 12.33 17.56 21.80
CA PHE A 83 11.90 18.80 21.16
C PHE A 83 10.71 19.42 21.91
N THR A 84 9.66 18.65 22.18
CA THR A 84 8.49 19.11 22.97
C THR A 84 8.92 19.61 24.35
N SER A 85 9.82 18.88 25.03
CA SER A 85 10.36 19.31 26.33
C SER A 85 11.15 20.62 26.22
N TYR A 86 11.94 20.80 25.15
CA TYR A 86 12.69 22.02 24.89
C TYR A 86 11.75 23.23 24.66
N ILE A 87 10.67 23.05 23.88
CA ILE A 87 9.65 24.08 23.66
C ILE A 87 8.98 24.47 24.98
N ILE A 88 8.55 23.48 25.78
CA ILE A 88 7.91 23.71 27.07
C ILE A 88 8.84 24.50 28.00
N VAL A 89 10.10 24.08 28.16
CA VAL A 89 11.05 24.79 29.03
C VAL A 89 11.36 26.19 28.51
N THR A 90 11.49 26.37 27.19
CA THR A 90 11.91 27.63 26.60
C THR A 90 10.80 28.69 26.58
N PHE A 91 9.57 28.28 26.21
CA PHE A 91 8.46 29.19 25.97
C PHE A 91 7.43 29.22 27.10
N LEU A 92 7.23 28.13 27.85
CA LEU A 92 6.27 28.08 28.95
C LEU A 92 6.96 28.32 30.32
N TYR A 93 8.15 27.75 30.54
CA TYR A 93 8.87 27.86 31.82
C TYR A 93 10.18 28.67 31.72
N LYS A 94 10.05 29.96 31.41
CA LYS A 94 11.13 30.94 31.15
C LYS A 94 12.26 31.01 32.19
N SER A 95 12.08 30.46 33.40
CA SER A 95 13.05 30.54 34.51
C SER A 95 14.16 29.47 34.48
N TYR A 96 13.98 28.35 33.78
CA TYR A 96 14.90 27.19 33.87
C TYR A 96 16.02 27.19 32.81
N ASN A 97 16.90 28.20 32.87
CA ASN A 97 18.00 28.38 31.89
C ASN A 97 18.99 27.20 31.83
N ALA A 98 19.25 26.54 32.96
CA ALA A 98 20.13 25.36 33.00
C ALA A 98 19.53 24.18 32.22
N MET A 99 18.24 23.89 32.46
CA MET A 99 17.52 22.81 31.78
C MET A 99 17.38 23.08 30.28
N LYS A 100 17.11 24.33 29.88
CA LYS A 100 17.12 24.75 28.46
C LYS A 100 18.45 24.41 27.79
N ARG A 101 19.58 24.73 28.43
CA ARG A 101 20.93 24.47 27.89
C ARG A 101 21.21 22.98 27.74
N VAL A 102 20.75 22.17 28.70
CA VAL A 102 20.88 20.71 28.65
C VAL A 102 20.05 20.11 27.52
N LEU A 103 18.81 20.57 27.33
CA LEU A 103 17.91 20.09 26.27
C LEU A 103 18.28 20.59 24.86
N PHE A 104 18.99 21.71 24.76
CA PHE A 104 19.42 22.27 23.48
C PHE A 104 20.33 21.31 22.69
N TRP A 105 21.34 20.73 23.36
CA TRP A 105 22.31 19.84 22.73
C TRP A 105 21.69 18.59 22.08
N PRO A 106 20.85 17.79 22.75
CA PRO A 106 20.22 16.64 22.12
C PRO A 106 19.32 17.05 20.97
N VAL A 107 18.53 18.13 21.09
CA VAL A 107 17.67 18.62 19.99
C VAL A 107 18.54 19.00 18.78
N LEU A 108 19.63 19.74 18.97
CA LEU A 108 20.57 20.10 17.90
C LEU A 108 21.19 18.85 17.24
N ILE A 109 21.59 17.85 18.03
CA ILE A 109 22.14 16.58 17.52
C ILE A 109 21.08 15.84 16.68
N PHE A 110 19.84 15.73 17.15
CA PHE A 110 18.79 15.08 16.38
C PHE A 110 18.45 15.84 15.09
N THR A 111 18.33 17.17 15.15
CA THR A 111 18.06 18.00 13.97
C THR A 111 19.18 17.86 12.93
N THR A 112 20.45 17.87 13.35
CA THR A 112 21.57 17.66 12.41
C THR A 112 21.58 16.26 11.80
N LEU A 113 21.24 15.22 12.56
CA LEU A 113 21.09 13.85 12.03
C LEU A 113 19.92 13.76 11.02
N LEU A 114 18.79 14.41 11.29
CA LEU A 114 17.64 14.48 10.37
C LEU A 114 18.02 15.22 9.09
N THR A 115 18.68 16.38 9.19
CA THR A 115 19.17 17.13 8.03
C THR A 115 20.15 16.30 7.20
N CYS A 116 21.08 15.57 7.84
CA CYS A 116 22.00 14.68 7.14
C CYS A 116 21.26 13.55 6.39
N LYS A 117 20.25 12.95 7.03
CA LYS A 117 19.37 11.95 6.39
C LYS A 117 18.64 12.53 5.18
N GLU A 118 18.04 13.72 5.29
CA GLU A 118 17.29 14.34 4.18
C GLU A 118 18.21 14.72 3.02
N ILE A 119 19.41 15.26 3.29
CA ILE A 119 20.40 15.56 2.25
C ILE A 119 20.84 14.28 1.53
N PHE A 120 21.05 13.19 2.27
CA PHE A 120 21.38 11.89 1.69
C PHE A 120 20.27 11.37 0.78
N GLN A 121 19.01 11.52 1.18
CA GLN A 121 17.85 11.13 0.38
C GLN A 121 17.69 12.01 -0.87
N LEU A 122 17.89 13.32 -0.73
CA LEU A 122 17.84 14.28 -1.84
C LEU A 122 18.92 13.97 -2.91
N ALA A 123 20.13 13.62 -2.46
CA ALA A 123 21.24 13.26 -3.33
C ALA A 123 21.01 11.95 -4.12
N HIS A 124 20.18 11.04 -3.60
CA HIS A 124 19.87 9.77 -4.26
C HIS A 124 18.90 9.91 -5.45
N GLY A 125 18.13 11.00 -5.52
CA GLY A 125 17.24 11.26 -6.66
C GLY A 125 16.28 12.42 -6.46
N ILE A 126 16.68 13.61 -6.89
CA ILE A 126 15.95 14.88 -6.64
C ILE A 126 14.52 14.89 -7.16
N PHE A 127 14.27 14.35 -8.37
CA PHE A 127 12.95 14.41 -9.02
C PHE A 127 11.94 13.46 -8.37
N ILE A 128 12.35 12.24 -8.01
CA ILE A 128 11.48 11.27 -7.33
C ILE A 128 11.23 11.73 -5.90
N TYR A 129 12.25 12.30 -5.25
CA TYR A 129 12.16 12.83 -3.90
C TYR A 129 11.20 14.04 -3.81
N ALA A 130 11.30 15.01 -4.72
CA ALA A 130 10.46 16.21 -4.69
C ALA A 130 8.96 15.96 -4.91
N LYS A 131 8.59 14.84 -5.55
CA LYS A 131 7.18 14.47 -5.79
C LYS A 131 6.47 13.95 -4.53
N ARG A 132 7.20 13.45 -3.54
CA ARG A 132 6.60 12.91 -2.31
C ARG A 132 6.36 14.04 -1.31
N TRP A 133 5.10 14.26 -0.96
CA TRP A 133 4.69 15.33 -0.03
C TRP A 133 5.24 15.14 1.39
N GLU A 134 5.48 13.90 1.83
CA GLU A 134 6.12 13.60 3.13
C GLU A 134 7.46 14.30 3.28
N ASN A 135 8.25 14.38 2.20
CA ASN A 135 9.56 15.00 2.23
C ASN A 135 9.48 16.51 2.44
N TRP A 136 8.45 17.17 1.88
CA TRP A 136 8.18 18.58 2.12
C TRP A 136 7.81 18.85 3.58
N LEU A 137 7.05 17.94 4.21
CA LEU A 137 6.76 18.02 5.64
C LEU A 137 8.04 17.91 6.50
N GLN A 138 8.96 17.01 6.14
CA GLN A 138 10.24 16.82 6.85
C GLN A 138 11.16 18.04 6.73
N TRP A 139 11.29 18.62 5.53
CA TRP A 139 12.00 19.89 5.36
C TRP A 139 11.34 21.03 6.12
N GLY A 140 10.00 21.06 6.16
CA GLY A 140 9.24 22.00 6.97
C GLY A 140 9.68 21.96 8.43
N VAL A 141 9.62 20.77 9.05
CA VAL A 141 10.06 20.52 10.44
C VAL A 141 11.52 20.94 10.66
N ILE A 142 12.44 20.56 9.76
CA ILE A 142 13.85 20.92 9.90
C ILE A 142 14.05 22.44 9.91
N VAL A 143 13.42 23.14 8.96
CA VAL A 143 13.54 24.60 8.84
C VAL A 143 12.93 25.29 10.06
N THR A 144 11.72 24.91 10.47
CA THR A 144 11.05 25.51 11.63
C THR A 144 11.81 25.23 12.93
N THR A 145 12.32 24.01 13.13
CA THR A 145 13.13 23.67 14.31
C THR A 145 14.44 24.47 14.35
N VAL A 146 15.13 24.64 13.22
CA VAL A 146 16.34 25.49 13.15
C VAL A 146 16.02 26.93 13.52
N LEU A 147 14.91 27.49 13.01
CA LEU A 147 14.48 28.85 13.33
C LEU A 147 14.16 29.03 14.82
N VAL A 148 13.59 28.02 15.47
CA VAL A 148 13.28 28.04 16.91
C VAL A 148 14.54 27.92 17.78
N LEU A 149 15.59 27.26 17.31
CA LEU A 149 16.85 27.11 18.05
C LEU A 149 17.74 28.38 18.06
N ILE A 150 17.43 29.38 17.21
CA ILE A 150 18.18 30.64 17.16
C ILE A 150 17.98 31.42 18.47
N SER A 151 19.08 31.86 19.09
CA SER A 151 19.09 32.71 20.29
C SER A 151 19.69 34.07 19.95
N PRO A 152 19.14 35.22 20.41
CA PRO A 152 18.09 35.39 21.44
C PRO A 152 16.64 35.19 20.96
N ILE A 153 15.70 35.01 21.91
CA ILE A 153 14.28 34.76 21.59
C ILE A 153 13.57 36.03 21.15
N HIS A 154 12.86 35.98 20.02
CA HIS A 154 12.04 37.08 19.48
C HIS A 154 10.55 36.70 19.44
N GLU A 155 9.66 37.70 19.38
CA GLU A 155 8.20 37.51 19.35
C GLU A 155 7.73 36.58 18.21
N TRP A 156 8.33 36.69 17.02
CA TRP A 156 7.97 35.84 15.88
C TRP A 156 8.27 34.35 16.11
N GLN A 157 9.22 34.02 16.99
CA GLN A 157 9.54 32.63 17.30
C GLN A 157 8.45 31.94 18.13
N TYR A 158 7.60 32.69 18.85
CA TYR A 158 6.44 32.10 19.53
C TYR A 158 5.44 31.55 18.51
N HIS A 159 5.19 32.30 17.43
CA HIS A 159 4.33 31.85 16.33
C HIS A 159 4.93 30.61 15.63
N ILE A 160 6.23 30.63 15.34
CA ILE A 160 6.89 29.49 14.69
C ILE A 160 6.91 28.28 15.61
N ALA A 161 7.22 28.43 16.90
CA ALA A 161 7.21 27.32 17.86
C ALA A 161 5.83 26.65 17.98
N ALA A 162 4.76 27.43 17.95
CA ALA A 162 3.39 26.91 17.96
C ALA A 162 3.03 26.11 16.69
N ILE A 163 3.54 26.52 15.53
CA ILE A 163 3.36 25.78 14.27
C ILE A 163 4.27 24.54 14.26
N ASP A 164 5.52 24.68 14.68
CA ASP A 164 6.54 23.62 14.65
C ASP A 164 6.15 22.43 15.52
N ILE A 165 5.57 22.68 16.71
CA ILE A 165 5.08 21.59 17.56
C ILE A 165 4.01 20.76 16.83
N LEU A 166 3.07 21.41 16.12
CA LEU A 166 2.05 20.71 15.33
C LEU A 166 2.67 19.93 14.17
N LEU A 167 3.65 20.51 13.48
CA LEU A 167 4.36 19.85 12.38
C LEU A 167 5.13 18.60 12.85
N VAL A 168 5.86 18.69 13.96
CA VAL A 168 6.63 17.57 14.54
C VAL A 168 5.73 16.41 14.96
N TRP A 169 4.59 16.71 15.60
CA TRP A 169 3.61 15.66 15.96
C TRP A 169 2.90 15.07 14.73
N THR A 170 2.65 15.88 13.70
CA THR A 170 2.12 15.39 12.41
C THR A 170 3.13 14.50 11.69
N GLU A 171 4.42 14.83 11.71
CA GLU A 171 5.48 13.98 11.19
C GLU A 171 5.51 12.63 11.93
N LEU A 172 5.42 12.63 13.26
CA LEU A 172 5.36 11.40 14.04
C LEU A 172 4.16 10.53 13.65
N MET A 173 2.98 11.12 13.45
CA MET A 173 1.80 10.40 12.95
C MET A 173 2.07 9.75 11.58
N MET A 174 2.74 10.46 10.67
CA MET A 174 3.11 9.93 9.34
C MET A 174 4.13 8.79 9.44
N VAL A 175 5.12 8.90 10.33
CA VAL A 175 6.08 7.83 10.61
C VAL A 175 5.35 6.60 11.16
N VAL A 176 4.42 6.76 12.09
CA VAL A 176 3.57 5.66 12.60
C VAL A 176 2.74 5.03 11.47
N GLY A 177 2.27 5.86 10.53
CA GLY A 177 1.51 5.44 9.35
C GLY A 177 2.27 4.52 8.39
N ARG A 178 3.60 4.43 8.47
CA ARG A 178 4.35 3.45 7.68
C ARG A 178 4.23 2.02 8.25
N PHE A 179 3.70 1.84 9.46
CA PHE A 179 3.48 0.50 10.02
C PHE A 179 2.22 -0.15 9.42
N PRO A 180 2.25 -1.40 8.91
CA PRO A 180 1.12 -2.01 8.21
C PRO A 180 -0.19 -2.17 9.00
N MET A 181 -0.16 -1.99 10.33
CA MET A 181 -1.37 -1.98 11.17
C MET A 181 -1.98 -0.56 11.22
N PHE A 182 -1.16 0.46 11.48
CA PHE A 182 -1.62 1.85 11.64
C PHE A 182 -1.72 2.60 10.31
N GLY A 183 -0.99 2.14 9.28
CA GLY A 183 -0.92 2.81 7.99
C GLY A 183 -2.21 2.85 7.22
N LEU A 184 -3.10 1.88 7.42
CA LEU A 184 -4.45 1.97 6.87
C LEU A 184 -5.17 3.20 7.45
N TYR A 185 -5.14 3.38 8.77
CA TYR A 185 -5.82 4.49 9.43
C TYR A 185 -5.21 5.85 9.07
N VAL A 186 -3.87 5.95 9.04
CA VAL A 186 -3.20 7.19 8.63
C VAL A 186 -3.50 7.52 7.17
N GLN A 187 -3.49 6.53 6.27
CA GLN A 187 -3.86 6.74 4.87
C GLN A 187 -5.33 7.14 4.71
N MET A 188 -6.25 6.53 5.48
CA MET A 188 -7.66 6.94 5.51
C MET A 188 -7.77 8.41 5.92
N PHE A 189 -7.08 8.83 6.98
CA PHE A 189 -7.05 10.22 7.43
C PHE A 189 -6.50 11.17 6.36
N THR A 190 -5.32 10.88 5.78
CA THR A 190 -4.72 11.71 4.73
C THR A 190 -5.62 11.83 3.50
N GLN A 191 -6.25 10.73 3.07
CA GLN A 191 -7.15 10.74 1.93
C GLN A 191 -8.40 11.60 2.18
N VAL A 192 -9.02 11.45 3.35
CA VAL A 192 -10.15 12.27 3.77
C VAL A 192 -9.75 13.74 3.84
N ALA A 193 -8.59 14.07 4.41
CA ALA A 193 -8.07 15.43 4.49
C ALA A 193 -7.85 16.05 3.10
N VAL A 194 -7.23 15.32 2.16
CA VAL A 194 -7.02 15.79 0.79
C VAL A 194 -8.36 16.03 0.07
N ASN A 195 -9.31 15.11 0.22
CA ASN A 195 -10.62 15.25 -0.40
C ASN A 195 -11.44 16.39 0.24
N PHE A 196 -11.31 16.61 1.55
CA PHE A 196 -11.87 17.76 2.24
C PHE A 196 -11.35 19.09 1.68
N PHE A 197 -10.04 19.24 1.49
CA PHE A 197 -9.48 20.48 0.91
C PHE A 197 -9.89 20.69 -0.56
N LYS A 198 -9.95 19.63 -1.37
CA LYS A 198 -10.49 19.71 -2.74
C LYS A 198 -11.93 20.19 -2.75
N PHE A 199 -12.74 19.67 -1.82
CA PHE A 199 -14.14 20.02 -1.68
C PHE A 199 -14.32 21.46 -1.24
N ILE A 200 -13.63 21.92 -0.17
CA ILE A 200 -13.64 23.34 0.23
C ILE A 200 -13.20 24.23 -0.94
N GLY A 201 -12.18 23.83 -1.70
CA GLY A 201 -11.74 24.56 -2.89
C GLY A 201 -12.83 24.73 -3.94
N ALA A 202 -13.69 23.72 -4.15
CA ALA A 202 -14.81 23.80 -5.09
C ALA A 202 -15.93 24.75 -4.63
N TYR A 203 -16.15 24.86 -3.32
CA TYR A 203 -17.21 25.70 -2.72
C TYR A 203 -16.68 27.01 -2.11
N ILE A 204 -15.43 27.37 -2.37
CA ILE A 204 -14.80 28.55 -1.77
C ILE A 204 -15.53 29.84 -2.14
N CYS A 205 -16.06 29.94 -3.37
CA CYS A 205 -16.84 31.10 -3.82
C CYS A 205 -18.11 31.30 -2.99
N LEU A 206 -18.78 30.21 -2.62
CA LEU A 206 -19.98 30.23 -1.79
C LEU A 206 -19.62 30.67 -0.36
N ILE A 207 -18.56 30.08 0.23
CA ILE A 207 -18.09 30.45 1.57
C ILE A 207 -17.68 31.92 1.64
N VAL A 208 -16.91 32.40 0.67
CA VAL A 208 -16.47 33.80 0.61
C VAL A 208 -17.66 34.75 0.39
N GLY A 209 -18.64 34.37 -0.44
CA GLY A 209 -19.86 35.16 -0.66
C GLY A 209 -20.66 35.37 0.62
N PHE A 210 -20.89 34.29 1.39
CA PHE A 210 -21.54 34.40 2.70
C PHE A 210 -20.70 35.17 3.71
N ALA A 211 -19.38 34.95 3.76
CA ALA A 211 -18.49 35.65 4.69
C ALA A 211 -18.51 37.17 4.49
N LEU A 212 -18.37 37.63 3.24
CA LEU A 212 -18.45 39.05 2.92
C LEU A 212 -19.85 39.61 3.17
N GLY A 213 -20.90 38.85 2.84
CA GLY A 213 -22.28 39.23 3.13
C GLY A 213 -22.55 39.44 4.62
N PHE A 214 -22.07 38.53 5.48
CA PHE A 214 -22.17 38.70 6.93
C PHE A 214 -21.33 39.85 7.46
N THR A 215 -20.14 40.08 6.89
CA THR A 215 -19.26 41.23 7.23
C THR A 215 -19.97 42.56 6.95
N VAL A 216 -20.64 42.69 5.80
CA VAL A 216 -21.42 43.90 5.46
C VAL A 216 -22.60 44.10 6.40
N LEU A 217 -23.27 43.01 6.78
CA LEU A 217 -24.51 43.07 7.55
C LEU A 217 -24.29 43.27 9.05
N HIS A 218 -23.18 42.73 9.59
CA HIS A 218 -22.83 42.77 11.01
C HIS A 218 -21.48 43.46 11.25
N ASN A 219 -21.18 44.55 10.52
CA ASN A 219 -19.91 45.27 10.65
C ASN A 219 -19.63 45.76 12.09
N ASP A 220 -20.68 46.02 12.87
CA ASP A 220 -20.56 46.45 14.27
C ASP A 220 -20.20 45.29 15.23
N TYR A 221 -20.29 44.03 14.77
CA TYR A 221 -19.94 42.85 15.55
C TYR A 221 -18.45 42.54 15.46
N LYS A 222 -17.79 42.32 16.60
CA LYS A 222 -16.32 42.13 16.68
C LYS A 222 -15.78 41.04 15.77
N SER A 223 -16.51 39.94 15.58
CA SER A 223 -16.08 38.84 14.68
C SER A 223 -16.21 39.16 13.20
N PHE A 224 -17.01 40.16 12.83
CA PHE A 224 -17.30 40.55 11.45
C PHE A 224 -16.72 41.93 11.07
N GLY A 225 -16.05 42.63 11.98
CA GLY A 225 -15.40 43.91 11.68
C GLY A 225 -14.20 43.82 10.71
N ASN A 226 -13.59 42.64 10.56
CA ASN A 226 -12.50 42.40 9.61
C ASN A 226 -12.89 41.29 8.62
N PRO A 227 -12.74 41.46 7.29
CA PRO A 227 -13.12 40.45 6.31
C PRO A 227 -12.45 39.08 6.51
N LEU A 228 -11.18 39.06 6.94
CA LEU A 228 -10.45 37.82 7.24
C LEU A 228 -10.98 37.11 8.48
N LEU A 229 -11.36 37.88 9.52
CA LEU A 229 -11.95 37.33 10.74
C LEU A 229 -13.39 36.86 10.48
N GLY A 230 -14.13 37.57 9.63
CA GLY A 230 -15.46 37.18 9.16
C GLY A 230 -15.41 35.90 8.33
N LEU A 231 -14.39 35.72 7.48
CA LEU A 231 -14.14 34.46 6.79
C LEU A 231 -13.85 33.32 7.78
N LEU A 232 -12.99 33.54 8.77
CA LEU A 232 -12.70 32.55 9.81
C LEU A 232 -13.97 32.18 10.58
N LYS A 233 -14.77 33.18 11.00
CA LYS A 233 -16.05 32.96 11.68
C LYS A 233 -17.02 32.18 10.81
N THR A 234 -17.09 32.46 9.51
CA THR A 234 -17.95 31.73 8.56
C THR A 234 -17.51 30.27 8.39
N ILE A 235 -16.19 30.00 8.39
CA ILE A 235 -15.66 28.63 8.38
C ILE A 235 -15.99 27.91 9.70
N VAL A 236 -15.93 28.59 10.85
CA VAL A 236 -16.40 28.02 12.12
C VAL A 236 -17.90 27.73 12.06
N MET A 237 -18.72 28.65 11.53
CA MET A 237 -20.17 28.43 11.37
C MET A 237 -20.50 27.24 10.44
N MET A 238 -19.62 26.88 9.51
CA MET A 238 -19.77 25.68 8.66
C MET A 238 -19.74 24.37 9.47
N SER A 239 -19.07 24.33 10.64
CA SER A 239 -19.06 23.14 11.51
C SER A 239 -20.42 22.84 12.15
N GLY A 240 -21.37 23.79 12.06
CA GLY A 240 -22.69 23.72 12.70
C GLY A 240 -22.79 24.53 13.99
N GLU A 241 -21.69 25.13 14.45
CA GLU A 241 -21.69 26.04 15.59
C GLU A 241 -22.24 27.42 15.17
N LEU A 242 -23.55 27.60 15.36
CA LEU A 242 -24.25 28.87 15.12
C LEU A 242 -24.53 29.54 16.46
N GLU A 243 -23.72 30.54 16.82
CA GLU A 243 -23.99 31.45 17.94
C GLU A 243 -25.13 32.42 17.55
N PHE A 244 -26.35 31.88 17.40
CA PHE A 244 -27.51 32.63 16.91
C PHE A 244 -27.91 33.76 17.88
N GLU A 245 -27.92 33.46 19.18
CA GLU A 245 -28.37 34.42 20.20
C GLU A 245 -27.48 35.65 20.29
N ASP A 246 -26.16 35.45 20.31
CA ASP A 246 -25.20 36.54 20.47
C ASP A 246 -25.03 37.40 19.19
N VAL A 247 -25.34 36.85 18.01
CA VAL A 247 -25.13 37.53 16.72
C VAL A 247 -26.42 38.16 16.18
N PHE A 248 -27.59 37.55 16.44
CA PHE A 248 -28.85 37.91 15.78
C PHE A 248 -29.98 38.35 16.73
N PHE A 249 -29.77 38.39 18.05
CA PHE A 249 -30.72 38.99 19.00
C PHE A 249 -30.21 40.24 19.72
N ASP A 250 -29.01 40.73 19.39
CA ASP A 250 -28.53 41.98 19.99
C ASP A 250 -29.38 43.19 19.52
N ASN A 251 -29.71 44.09 20.44
CA ASN A 251 -30.69 45.18 20.26
C ASN A 251 -30.27 46.24 19.22
N ASN A 252 -29.11 46.08 18.58
CA ASN A 252 -28.51 46.99 17.61
C ASN A 252 -28.64 46.53 16.13
N LEU A 253 -29.51 45.55 15.83
CA LEU A 253 -29.71 45.10 14.44
C LEU A 253 -30.30 46.21 13.56
N ARG A 254 -29.46 46.73 12.67
CA ARG A 254 -29.80 47.78 11.70
C ARG A 254 -30.86 47.34 10.69
N PHE A 255 -31.00 46.02 10.47
CA PHE A 255 -31.93 45.42 9.51
C PHE A 255 -32.71 44.26 10.14
N PRO A 256 -34.04 44.26 10.09
CA PRO A 256 -34.85 43.26 10.79
C PRO A 256 -34.93 41.89 10.09
N TRP A 257 -34.94 41.83 8.76
CA TRP A 257 -35.27 40.58 8.03
C TRP A 257 -34.12 39.98 7.21
N THR A 258 -33.25 40.82 6.65
CA THR A 258 -32.16 40.36 5.79
C THR A 258 -31.14 39.45 6.50
N PRO A 259 -30.77 39.66 7.79
CA PRO A 259 -29.84 38.76 8.48
C PRO A 259 -30.42 37.38 8.72
N HIS A 260 -31.69 37.34 9.13
CA HIS A 260 -32.42 36.09 9.35
C HIS A 260 -32.55 35.26 8.07
N LEU A 261 -32.86 35.91 6.94
CA LEU A 261 -32.97 35.23 5.65
C LEU A 261 -31.61 34.71 5.16
N MET A 262 -30.56 35.53 5.26
CA MET A 262 -29.20 35.12 4.89
C MET A 262 -28.68 33.97 5.76
N LEU A 263 -28.96 34.02 7.07
CA LEU A 263 -28.63 32.94 7.99
C LEU A 263 -29.38 31.66 7.62
N LEU A 264 -30.69 31.73 7.40
CA LEU A 264 -31.49 30.57 7.00
C LEU A 264 -30.94 29.91 5.73
N ALA A 265 -30.60 30.72 4.71
CA ALA A 265 -29.98 30.23 3.48
C ALA A 265 -28.61 29.59 3.76
N PHE A 266 -27.81 30.17 4.65
CA PHE A 266 -26.53 29.61 5.07
C PHE A 266 -26.68 28.25 5.78
N VAL A 267 -27.62 28.13 6.72
CA VAL A 267 -27.87 26.87 7.42
C VAL A 267 -28.27 25.77 6.45
N VAL A 268 -29.18 26.06 5.51
CA VAL A 268 -29.63 25.06 4.54
C VAL A 268 -28.49 24.69 3.58
N LEU A 269 -27.85 25.67 2.94
CA LEU A 269 -26.86 25.41 1.88
C LEU A 269 -25.53 24.91 2.44
N VAL A 270 -25.01 25.53 3.49
CA VAL A 270 -23.69 25.23 4.04
C VAL A 270 -23.81 24.20 5.17
N THR A 271 -24.55 24.49 6.22
CA THR A 271 -24.55 23.62 7.40
C THR A 271 -25.20 22.26 7.13
N VAL A 272 -26.31 22.22 6.38
CA VAL A 272 -27.05 20.98 6.11
C VAL A 272 -26.55 20.32 4.83
N ILE A 273 -26.66 20.99 3.68
CA ILE A 273 -26.36 20.36 2.38
C ILE A 273 -24.85 20.11 2.24
N LEU A 274 -24.01 21.12 2.45
CA LEU A 274 -22.57 21.01 2.22
C LEU A 274 -21.91 20.04 3.22
N THR A 275 -22.23 20.12 4.51
CA THR A 275 -21.68 19.20 5.53
C THR A 275 -22.12 17.75 5.29
N ASN A 276 -23.39 17.50 4.94
CA ASN A 276 -23.86 16.14 4.65
C ASN A 276 -23.18 15.56 3.40
N LEU A 277 -22.97 16.37 2.36
CA LEU A 277 -22.25 15.95 1.16
C LEU A 277 -20.80 15.60 1.48
N MET A 278 -20.13 16.42 2.30
CA MET A 278 -18.75 16.20 2.74
C MET A 278 -18.61 14.90 3.54
N VAL A 279 -19.49 14.66 4.52
CA VAL A 279 -19.51 13.43 5.30
C VAL A 279 -19.83 12.23 4.40
N GLY A 280 -20.78 12.35 3.48
CA GLY A 280 -21.14 11.29 2.53
C GLY A 280 -19.97 10.86 1.64
N LEU A 281 -19.23 11.82 1.09
CA LEU A 281 -18.02 11.54 0.30
C LEU A 281 -16.92 10.90 1.14
N ALA A 282 -16.64 11.44 2.32
CA ALA A 282 -15.63 10.89 3.22
C ALA A 282 -15.94 9.43 3.61
N VAL A 283 -17.21 9.12 3.91
CA VAL A 283 -17.64 7.76 4.23
C VAL A 283 -17.49 6.82 3.02
N SER A 284 -17.86 7.27 1.82
CA SER A 284 -17.69 6.48 0.60
C SER A 284 -16.21 6.18 0.32
N ASP A 285 -15.32 7.17 0.45
CA ASP A 285 -13.87 7.01 0.27
C ASP A 285 -13.27 6.03 1.30
N ILE A 286 -13.69 6.16 2.57
CA ILE A 286 -13.31 5.25 3.66
C ILE A 286 -13.73 3.81 3.35
N GLN A 287 -14.95 3.61 2.86
CA GLN A 287 -15.47 2.30 2.51
C GLN A 287 -14.69 1.67 1.36
N GLU A 288 -14.39 2.45 0.32
CA GLU A 288 -13.63 1.98 -0.84
C GLU A 288 -12.20 1.59 -0.46
N LEU A 289 -11.53 2.43 0.34
CA LEU A 289 -10.18 2.12 0.84
C LEU A 289 -10.18 0.88 1.76
N ARG A 290 -11.26 0.64 2.51
CA ARG A 290 -11.41 -0.56 3.34
C ARG A 290 -11.65 -1.83 2.51
N ARG A 291 -12.36 -1.74 1.39
CA ARG A 291 -12.56 -2.88 0.46
C ARG A 291 -11.24 -3.34 -0.16
N CYS A 292 -10.38 -2.39 -0.53
CA CYS A 292 -9.07 -2.67 -1.11
C CYS A 292 -7.97 -2.98 -0.08
N ALA A 293 -8.23 -2.76 1.22
CA ALA A 293 -7.26 -2.82 2.30
C ALA A 293 -6.41 -4.10 2.35
N GLY A 294 -6.98 -5.26 2.03
CA GLY A 294 -6.24 -6.54 2.05
C GLY A 294 -5.12 -6.59 1.02
N LEU A 295 -5.43 -6.19 -0.22
CA LEU A 295 -4.45 -6.13 -1.30
C LEU A 295 -3.50 -4.96 -1.12
N ASP A 296 -4.02 -3.79 -0.76
CA ASP A 296 -3.21 -2.60 -0.53
C ASP A 296 -2.25 -2.78 0.64
N ARG A 297 -2.62 -3.54 1.68
CA ARG A 297 -1.70 -3.89 2.77
C ARG A 297 -0.51 -4.69 2.27
N LEU A 298 -0.71 -5.57 1.29
CA LEU A 298 0.34 -6.39 0.71
C LEU A 298 1.24 -5.57 -0.23
N VAL A 299 0.64 -4.69 -1.03
CA VAL A 299 1.34 -3.73 -1.88
C VAL A 299 2.18 -2.78 -1.03
N ARG A 300 1.60 -2.14 0.00
CA ARG A 300 2.32 -1.24 0.92
C ARG A 300 3.48 -1.93 1.62
N ARG A 301 3.32 -3.21 2.00
CA ARG A 301 4.42 -4.02 2.55
C ARG A 301 5.53 -4.19 1.52
N ALA A 302 5.19 -4.53 0.29
CA ALA A 302 6.17 -4.71 -0.79
C ALA A 302 6.91 -3.40 -1.12
N GLU A 303 6.18 -2.29 -1.27
CA GLU A 303 6.74 -0.97 -1.55
C GLU A 303 7.69 -0.50 -0.44
N LEU A 304 7.29 -0.68 0.83
CA LEU A 304 8.11 -0.27 1.95
C LEU A 304 9.37 -1.13 2.08
N VAL A 305 9.22 -2.45 1.88
CA VAL A 305 10.35 -3.39 1.86
C VAL A 305 11.33 -3.03 0.75
N ALA A 306 10.83 -2.73 -0.46
CA ALA A 306 11.67 -2.40 -1.61
C ALA A 306 12.32 -1.02 -1.49
N HIS A 307 11.61 -0.04 -0.93
CA HIS A 307 12.18 1.27 -0.64
C HIS A 307 13.33 1.15 0.36
N LEU A 308 13.15 0.41 1.47
CA LEU A 308 14.23 0.16 2.42
C LEU A 308 15.40 -0.63 1.81
N GLU A 309 15.12 -1.60 0.95
CA GLU A 309 16.15 -2.34 0.22
C GLU A 309 16.97 -1.41 -0.68
N SER A 310 16.32 -0.56 -1.47
CA SER A 310 16.99 0.43 -2.33
C SER A 310 17.88 1.41 -1.54
N MET A 311 17.42 1.84 -0.36
CA MET A 311 18.21 2.70 0.54
C MET A 311 19.43 1.96 1.12
N LEU A 312 19.26 0.71 1.56
CA LEU A 312 20.31 -0.13 2.16
C LEU A 312 21.38 -0.59 1.15
N PHE A 313 21.01 -0.75 -0.13
CA PHE A 313 21.92 -1.16 -1.21
C PHE A 313 22.39 0.00 -2.09
N SER A 314 22.11 1.25 -1.71
CA SER A 314 22.59 2.43 -2.43
C SER A 314 24.12 2.57 -2.36
N LYS A 315 24.73 3.02 -3.47
CA LYS A 315 26.18 3.28 -3.60
C LYS A 315 26.69 4.36 -2.64
N LEU A 316 25.79 5.20 -2.14
CA LEU A 316 26.12 6.29 -1.23
C LEU A 316 26.32 5.77 0.22
N LEU A 317 25.64 4.67 0.58
CA LEU A 317 25.86 3.99 1.86
C LEU A 317 27.22 3.28 1.92
N ASP A 318 27.91 3.09 0.79
CA ASP A 318 29.29 2.57 0.77
C ASP A 318 30.31 3.58 1.36
N HIS A 319 29.93 4.87 1.50
CA HIS A 319 30.74 5.89 2.17
C HIS A 319 30.51 5.95 3.70
N ALA A 320 29.50 5.24 4.21
CA ALA A 320 29.23 5.10 5.64
C ALA A 320 30.14 4.02 6.28
N PRO A 321 30.36 4.01 7.61
CA PRO A 321 31.32 3.10 8.24
C PRO A 321 31.07 1.64 7.86
N SER A 322 32.04 1.04 7.17
CA SER A 322 31.90 -0.25 6.48
C SER A 322 31.47 -1.42 7.39
N LYS A 323 31.77 -1.36 8.69
CA LYS A 323 31.34 -2.37 9.69
C LYS A 323 29.82 -2.30 9.95
N LEU A 324 29.27 -1.10 10.06
CA LEU A 324 27.84 -0.87 10.30
C LEU A 324 27.02 -1.23 9.06
N VAL A 325 27.52 -0.84 7.88
CA VAL A 325 26.88 -1.13 6.58
C VAL A 325 26.86 -2.63 6.29
N LYS A 326 27.96 -3.33 6.56
CA LYS A 326 28.02 -4.80 6.41
C LYS A 326 27.10 -5.51 7.39
N ALA A 327 27.00 -5.04 8.64
CA ALA A 327 26.06 -5.59 9.61
C ALA A 327 24.59 -5.39 9.17
N PHE A 328 24.25 -4.18 8.71
CA PHE A 328 22.90 -3.87 8.22
C PHE A 328 22.52 -4.62 6.94
N ARG A 329 23.42 -4.70 5.95
CA ARG A 329 23.19 -5.49 4.73
C ARG A 329 23.04 -6.98 5.01
N ARG A 330 23.81 -7.51 5.98
CA ARG A 330 23.70 -8.92 6.40
C ARG A 330 22.38 -9.21 7.11
N GLU A 331 21.86 -8.29 7.93
CA GLU A 331 20.56 -8.48 8.58
C GLU A 331 19.35 -8.24 7.65
N ALA A 332 19.51 -7.44 6.60
CA ALA A 332 18.42 -7.06 5.70
C ALA A 332 18.11 -8.08 4.59
N LEU A 333 19.11 -8.81 4.07
CA LEU A 333 18.92 -9.83 3.03
C LEU A 333 18.14 -11.01 3.59
N LEU A 334 17.14 -11.50 2.85
CA LEU A 334 16.47 -12.74 3.22
C LEU A 334 17.29 -13.96 2.74
N LEU A 335 17.77 -13.89 1.48
CA LEU A 335 18.55 -14.93 0.83
C LEU A 335 20.04 -14.60 0.94
N HIS A 336 20.81 -15.54 1.49
CA HIS A 336 22.25 -15.53 1.33
C HIS A 336 22.62 -16.45 0.16
N PRO A 337 23.14 -15.92 -0.97
CA PRO A 337 23.76 -16.75 -1.99
C PRO A 337 24.97 -17.48 -1.38
N PRO A 338 25.14 -18.81 -1.56
CA PRO A 338 24.48 -19.71 -2.51
C PRO A 338 23.54 -20.77 -1.88
N HIS A 339 23.36 -20.83 -0.54
CA HIS A 339 22.84 -22.05 0.11
C HIS A 339 21.43 -21.95 0.75
N HIS A 340 20.81 -20.78 0.88
CA HIS A 340 19.50 -20.63 1.53
C HIS A 340 18.45 -19.92 0.67
N CYS A 341 18.06 -20.56 -0.45
CA CYS A 341 16.96 -20.06 -1.30
C CYS A 341 15.62 -20.78 -1.07
N ALA A 342 15.61 -21.81 -0.21
CA ALA A 342 14.43 -22.58 0.10
C ALA A 342 14.19 -22.68 1.61
N ILE A 343 12.94 -22.51 2.02
CA ILE A 343 12.52 -22.69 3.42
C ILE A 343 11.64 -23.92 3.51
N HIS A 344 11.95 -24.78 4.48
CA HIS A 344 11.17 -25.96 4.81
C HIS A 344 10.21 -25.61 5.94
N VAL A 345 8.93 -25.95 5.75
CA VAL A 345 7.84 -25.63 6.68
C VAL A 345 7.05 -26.89 6.95
N ARG A 346 6.85 -27.24 8.22
CA ARG A 346 6.03 -28.38 8.62
C ARG A 346 4.59 -27.93 8.83
N PRO A 347 3.63 -28.32 7.97
CA PRO A 347 2.26 -27.82 8.06
C PRO A 347 1.49 -28.42 9.25
N ASN A 348 1.90 -29.60 9.73
CA ASN A 348 1.23 -30.35 10.78
C ASN A 348 1.84 -30.14 12.19
N ASP A 349 2.94 -29.41 12.32
CA ASP A 349 3.58 -29.14 13.62
C ASP A 349 2.97 -27.90 14.31
N PRO A 350 2.33 -28.03 15.50
CA PRO A 350 1.77 -26.90 16.22
C PRO A 350 2.81 -25.89 16.74
N ARG A 351 4.10 -26.24 16.76
CA ARG A 351 5.22 -25.39 17.20
C ARG A 351 5.82 -24.53 16.08
N GLU A 352 5.45 -24.76 14.82
CA GLU A 352 5.93 -23.99 13.67
C GLU A 352 5.32 -22.58 13.68
N LYS A 353 6.12 -21.57 14.07
CA LYS A 353 5.70 -20.15 14.19
C LYS A 353 6.31 -19.24 13.12
N ARG A 354 7.08 -19.78 12.17
CA ARG A 354 7.80 -18.97 11.17
C ARG A 354 6.84 -18.31 10.17
N LEU A 355 5.71 -18.95 9.86
CA LEU A 355 4.67 -18.46 8.96
C LEU A 355 3.28 -18.53 9.63
N PRO A 356 2.34 -17.63 9.27
CA PRO A 356 0.97 -17.69 9.77
C PRO A 356 0.26 -18.99 9.35
N ARG A 357 -0.57 -19.56 10.22
CA ARG A 357 -1.29 -20.83 9.95
C ARG A 357 -2.18 -20.78 8.71
N GLU A 358 -2.82 -19.65 8.45
CA GLU A 358 -3.66 -19.45 7.26
C GLU A 358 -2.85 -19.57 5.96
N LEU A 359 -1.61 -19.09 5.98
CA LEU A 359 -0.70 -19.17 4.86
C LEU A 359 -0.17 -20.59 4.66
N ILE A 360 0.17 -21.28 5.76
CA ILE A 360 0.60 -22.68 5.74
C ILE A 360 -0.52 -23.56 5.14
N LYS A 361 -1.77 -23.35 5.54
CA LYS A 361 -2.94 -24.03 4.97
C LYS A 361 -3.12 -23.70 3.48
N ALA A 362 -2.92 -22.45 3.07
CA ALA A 362 -3.01 -22.06 1.66
C ALA A 362 -1.93 -22.74 0.79
N VAL A 363 -0.69 -22.79 1.27
CA VAL A 363 0.41 -23.51 0.61
C VAL A 363 0.10 -25.01 0.55
N TYR A 364 -0.33 -25.61 1.65
CA TYR A 364 -0.71 -27.03 1.71
C TYR A 364 -1.87 -27.35 0.75
N GLY A 365 -2.88 -26.50 0.70
CA GLY A 365 -4.03 -26.62 -0.21
C GLY A 365 -3.62 -26.60 -1.68
N LEU A 366 -2.71 -25.69 -2.07
CA LEU A 366 -2.20 -25.65 -3.45
C LEU A 366 -1.42 -26.92 -3.83
N VAL A 367 -0.60 -27.44 -2.93
CA VAL A 367 0.17 -28.69 -3.17
C VAL A 367 -0.77 -29.89 -3.27
N SER A 368 -1.77 -29.96 -2.38
CA SER A 368 -2.80 -31.01 -2.40
C SER A 368 -3.63 -30.99 -3.69
N GLN A 369 -4.08 -29.82 -4.13
CA GLN A 369 -4.81 -29.67 -5.40
C GLN A 369 -3.96 -30.09 -6.60
N ARG A 370 -2.65 -29.79 -6.60
CA ARG A 370 -1.74 -30.24 -7.66
C ARG A 370 -1.53 -31.75 -7.67
N LYS A 371 -1.33 -32.39 -6.50
CA LYS A 371 -1.25 -33.87 -6.41
C LYS A 371 -2.55 -34.51 -6.91
N ASN A 372 -3.71 -33.95 -6.57
CA ASN A 372 -5.00 -34.48 -7.01
C ASN A 372 -5.26 -34.29 -8.51
N LYS A 373 -4.87 -33.15 -9.09
CA LYS A 373 -4.90 -32.96 -10.56
C LYS A 373 -3.96 -33.92 -11.28
N GLY A 374 -2.76 -34.14 -10.75
CA GLY A 374 -1.82 -35.13 -11.28
C GLY A 374 -2.34 -36.57 -11.19
N LYS A 375 -2.99 -36.92 -10.07
CA LYS A 375 -3.66 -38.23 -9.92
C LYS A 375 -4.80 -38.41 -10.91
N ARG A 376 -5.70 -37.43 -11.05
CA ARG A 376 -6.80 -37.48 -12.03
C ARG A 376 -6.30 -37.61 -13.47
N SER A 377 -5.31 -36.81 -13.86
CA SER A 377 -4.71 -36.92 -15.20
C SER A 377 -4.05 -38.30 -15.42
N ARG A 378 -3.44 -38.88 -14.39
CA ARG A 378 -2.87 -40.23 -14.45
C ARG A 378 -3.94 -41.32 -14.53
N GLU A 379 -5.05 -41.17 -13.83
CA GLU A 379 -6.22 -42.07 -13.90
C GLU A 379 -6.93 -41.98 -15.26
N GLU A 380 -7.09 -40.78 -15.80
CA GLU A 380 -7.62 -40.54 -17.17
C GLU A 380 -6.70 -41.15 -18.24
N ASN A 381 -5.38 -40.95 -18.12
CA ASN A 381 -4.43 -41.59 -19.03
C ASN A 381 -4.43 -43.12 -18.91
N PHE A 382 -4.60 -43.66 -17.70
CA PHE A 382 -4.67 -45.10 -17.47
C PHE A 382 -5.96 -45.72 -18.02
N SER A 383 -7.10 -45.03 -17.87
CA SER A 383 -8.38 -45.46 -18.42
C SER A 383 -8.40 -45.41 -19.95
N LEU A 384 -7.80 -44.39 -20.57
CA LEU A 384 -7.59 -44.34 -22.03
C LEU A 384 -6.70 -45.48 -22.54
N VAL A 385 -5.69 -45.89 -21.78
CA VAL A 385 -4.84 -47.04 -22.14
C VAL A 385 -5.60 -48.36 -22.04
N LEU A 386 -6.45 -48.53 -21.04
CA LEU A 386 -7.35 -49.68 -20.89
C LEU A 386 -8.42 -49.74 -21.99
N GLU A 387 -8.95 -48.59 -22.40
CA GLU A 387 -9.92 -48.47 -23.49
C GLU A 387 -9.28 -48.85 -24.84
N ASN A 388 -8.05 -48.40 -25.11
CA ASN A 388 -7.30 -48.80 -26.30
C ASN A 388 -6.91 -50.29 -26.31
N TYR A 389 -6.64 -50.88 -25.14
CA TYR A 389 -6.37 -52.31 -25.02
C TYR A 389 -7.61 -53.18 -25.30
N ASN A 390 -8.78 -52.78 -24.77
CA ASN A 390 -10.04 -53.48 -25.03
C ASN A 390 -10.53 -53.36 -26.48
N ASN A 391 -10.08 -52.32 -27.21
CA ASN A 391 -10.40 -52.11 -28.62
C ASN A 391 -9.47 -52.87 -29.60
N GLY A 392 -8.63 -53.78 -29.10
CA GLY A 392 -7.89 -54.74 -29.92
C GLY A 392 -6.57 -54.24 -30.53
N GLU A 393 -6.02 -53.11 -30.09
CA GLU A 393 -4.65 -52.71 -30.46
C GLU A 393 -3.61 -53.43 -29.58
N GLU A 394 -2.80 -54.30 -30.17
CA GLU A 394 -1.67 -54.94 -29.47
C GLU A 394 -0.61 -53.89 -29.07
N ILE A 395 -0.63 -53.47 -27.80
CA ILE A 395 0.43 -52.67 -27.20
C ILE A 395 1.56 -53.61 -26.76
N SER A 396 2.74 -53.47 -27.36
CA SER A 396 3.91 -54.28 -26.97
C SER A 396 4.24 -54.10 -25.47
N GLY A 397 4.48 -55.21 -24.77
CA GLY A 397 4.72 -55.22 -23.31
C GLY A 397 5.87 -54.30 -22.84
N HIS A 398 6.82 -53.99 -23.72
CA HIS A 398 7.89 -53.02 -23.46
C HIS A 398 7.41 -51.55 -23.36
N ARG A 399 6.31 -51.17 -24.04
CA ARG A 399 5.68 -49.84 -23.91
C ARG A 399 4.87 -49.75 -22.62
N PHE A 400 4.19 -50.82 -22.25
CA PHE A 400 3.42 -50.92 -21.01
C PHE A 400 4.34 -50.88 -19.77
N SER A 401 5.44 -51.64 -19.78
CA SER A 401 6.44 -51.57 -18.71
C SER A 401 7.16 -50.22 -18.62
N ARG A 402 7.40 -49.50 -19.74
CA ARG A 402 7.93 -48.12 -19.71
C ARG A 402 6.94 -47.10 -19.15
N LEU A 403 5.64 -47.27 -19.39
CA LEU A 403 4.61 -46.40 -18.83
C LEU A 403 4.44 -46.58 -17.32
N ILE A 404 4.74 -47.78 -16.81
CA ILE A 404 4.69 -48.10 -15.38
C ILE A 404 6.03 -47.76 -14.67
N SER A 405 7.17 -47.84 -15.36
CA SER A 405 8.51 -47.64 -14.78
C SER A 405 9.14 -46.26 -14.99
N ALA A 406 8.56 -45.39 -15.81
CA ALA A 406 9.05 -44.03 -16.03
C ALA A 406 8.72 -43.12 -14.83
N THR A 407 9.44 -43.34 -13.75
CA THR A 407 9.56 -42.43 -12.59
C THR A 407 10.97 -41.90 -12.63
N SER A 408 11.20 -40.73 -13.25
CA SER A 408 12.16 -39.70 -12.84
C SER A 408 12.55 -38.71 -13.97
N SER A 409 12.46 -37.43 -13.60
CA SER A 409 13.09 -36.21 -14.12
C SER A 409 13.02 -35.81 -15.61
N SER A 410 12.68 -36.70 -16.56
CA SER A 410 12.61 -36.32 -17.99
C SER A 410 11.20 -35.89 -18.47
N ASP A 411 10.20 -35.93 -17.59
CA ASP A 411 8.78 -35.77 -17.94
C ASP A 411 8.31 -34.34 -18.20
N ILE A 412 8.94 -33.31 -17.65
CA ILE A 412 8.42 -31.93 -17.77
C ILE A 412 8.45 -31.45 -19.23
N GLY A 413 9.55 -31.72 -19.95
CA GLY A 413 9.67 -31.32 -21.35
C GLY A 413 8.75 -32.11 -22.27
N ARG A 414 8.56 -33.41 -22.01
CA ARG A 414 7.63 -34.25 -22.80
C ARG A 414 6.17 -33.95 -22.51
N GLN A 415 5.84 -33.60 -21.27
CA GLN A 415 4.48 -33.27 -20.87
C GLN A 415 4.07 -31.88 -21.40
N GLN A 416 4.99 -30.91 -21.43
CA GLN A 416 4.77 -29.64 -22.12
C GLN A 416 4.55 -29.83 -23.62
N LEU A 417 5.32 -30.71 -24.25
CA LEU A 417 5.19 -30.97 -25.68
C LEU A 417 3.89 -31.71 -26.02
N MET A 418 3.44 -32.60 -25.13
CA MET A 418 2.13 -33.27 -25.23
C MET A 418 0.97 -32.29 -25.00
N ASP A 419 1.03 -31.42 -23.99
CA ASP A 419 0.02 -30.39 -23.73
C ASP A 419 -0.08 -29.40 -24.91
N LEU A 420 1.06 -28.97 -25.46
CA LEU A 420 1.10 -28.12 -26.66
C LEU A 420 0.47 -28.83 -27.86
N SER A 421 0.73 -30.13 -28.03
CA SER A 421 0.13 -30.93 -29.11
C SER A 421 -1.39 -31.10 -28.94
N CYS A 422 -1.87 -31.15 -27.69
CA CYS A 422 -3.28 -31.27 -27.35
C CYS A 422 -4.03 -29.96 -27.61
N GLU A 423 -3.44 -28.83 -27.21
CA GLU A 423 -3.95 -27.48 -27.53
C GLU A 423 -3.99 -27.25 -29.04
N LEU A 424 -2.94 -27.62 -29.78
CA LEU A 424 -2.91 -27.56 -31.25
C LEU A 424 -4.01 -28.41 -31.89
N ARG A 425 -4.28 -29.62 -31.38
CA ARG A 425 -5.39 -30.46 -31.88
C ARG A 425 -6.76 -29.88 -31.56
N LYS A 426 -6.95 -29.28 -30.37
CA LYS A 426 -8.20 -28.58 -30.03
C LYS A 426 -8.41 -27.38 -30.95
N PHE A 427 -7.35 -26.62 -31.22
CA PHE A 427 -7.42 -25.48 -32.13
C PHE A 427 -7.75 -25.91 -33.56
N SER A 428 -7.11 -26.98 -34.04
CA SER A 428 -7.38 -27.59 -35.35
C SER A 428 -8.82 -28.11 -35.48
N ARG A 429 -9.37 -28.77 -34.45
CA ARG A 429 -10.79 -29.18 -34.43
C ARG A 429 -11.73 -27.98 -34.44
N ASN A 430 -11.45 -26.95 -33.65
CA ASN A 430 -12.28 -25.72 -33.65
C ASN A 430 -12.26 -25.00 -35.00
N ILE A 431 -11.11 -24.97 -35.68
CA ILE A 431 -11.00 -24.43 -37.03
C ILE A 431 -11.80 -25.27 -38.03
N SER A 432 -11.71 -26.60 -37.94
CA SER A 432 -12.44 -27.52 -38.82
C SER A 432 -13.95 -27.35 -38.67
N ILE A 433 -14.46 -27.29 -37.43
CA ILE A 433 -15.89 -27.06 -37.15
C ILE A 433 -16.35 -25.69 -37.70
N LYS A 434 -15.51 -24.65 -37.58
CA LYS A 434 -15.85 -23.33 -38.15
C LYS A 434 -15.86 -23.33 -39.68
N LEU A 435 -14.96 -24.06 -40.31
CA LEU A 435 -14.90 -24.22 -41.77
C LEU A 435 -16.12 -24.97 -42.30
N GLU A 436 -16.52 -26.06 -41.64
CA GLU A 436 -17.71 -26.84 -41.98
C GLU A 436 -18.97 -25.99 -41.87
N LYS A 437 -19.10 -25.21 -40.79
CA LYS A 437 -20.22 -24.28 -40.59
C LYS A 437 -20.25 -23.12 -41.59
N LEU A 438 -19.09 -22.71 -42.12
CA LEU A 438 -18.98 -21.73 -43.20
C LEU A 438 -19.37 -22.34 -44.54
N SER A 439 -18.96 -23.59 -44.80
CA SER A 439 -19.32 -24.35 -45.99
C SER A 439 -20.83 -24.53 -46.10
N GLU A 440 -21.49 -24.97 -45.01
CA GLU A 440 -22.94 -25.11 -44.95
C GLU A 440 -23.66 -23.78 -45.23
N ARG A 441 -23.13 -22.66 -44.73
CA ARG A 441 -23.71 -21.32 -44.93
C ARG A 441 -23.56 -20.84 -46.37
N VAL A 442 -22.44 -21.15 -47.02
CA VAL A 442 -22.22 -20.82 -48.43
C VAL A 442 -23.16 -21.66 -49.30
N GLU A 443 -23.32 -22.94 -48.99
CA GLU A 443 -24.21 -23.84 -49.71
C GLU A 443 -25.69 -23.44 -49.54
N SER A 444 -26.10 -22.99 -48.35
CA SER A 444 -27.45 -22.46 -48.14
C SER A 444 -27.70 -21.18 -48.94
N THR A 445 -26.73 -20.25 -48.97
CA THR A 445 -26.86 -19.03 -49.79
C THR A 445 -26.85 -19.30 -51.29
N LEU A 446 -26.13 -20.33 -51.76
CA LEU A 446 -26.17 -20.74 -53.17
C LEU A 446 -27.54 -21.30 -53.55
N ARG A 447 -28.13 -22.15 -52.71
CA ARG A 447 -29.50 -22.66 -52.92
C ARG A 447 -30.54 -21.54 -52.93
N ASP A 448 -30.42 -20.56 -52.03
CA ASP A 448 -31.31 -19.39 -51.99
C ASP A 448 -31.20 -18.50 -53.25
N VAL A 449 -30.01 -18.45 -53.88
CA VAL A 449 -29.79 -17.72 -55.14
C VAL A 449 -30.32 -18.50 -56.35
N GLU A 450 -30.17 -19.82 -56.38
CA GLU A 450 -30.75 -20.67 -57.43
C GLU A 450 -32.29 -20.62 -57.41
N LEU A 451 -32.90 -20.72 -56.23
CA LEU A 451 -34.36 -20.60 -56.05
C LEU A 451 -34.92 -19.23 -56.48
N ARG A 452 -34.10 -18.18 -56.42
CA ARG A 452 -34.48 -16.82 -56.84
C ARG A 452 -34.31 -16.59 -58.35
N ASN A 453 -33.56 -17.45 -59.04
CA ASN A 453 -33.41 -17.39 -60.51
C ASN A 453 -34.44 -18.25 -61.26
N GLU A 454 -35.16 -19.15 -60.58
CA GLU A 454 -36.23 -19.99 -61.17
C GLU A 454 -37.65 -19.40 -61.02
N THR A 455 -37.81 -18.27 -60.34
CA THR A 455 -39.06 -17.48 -60.24
C THR A 455 -38.94 -16.18 -61.01
#